data_AF-A0A3M1XAG0-F1
#
_entry.id   AF-A0A3M1XAG0-F1
#
_cell.length_a   1.000
_cell.length_b   1.000
_cell.length_c   1.000
_cell.angle_alpha   90.00
_cell.angle_beta   90.00
_cell.angle_gamma   90.00
#
_symmetry.space_group_name_H-M   'P 1'
#
loop_
_entity.id
_entity.type
_entity.pdbx_description
1 polymer ?
#
loop_
_entity_poly.entity_id
_entity_poly.type
_entity_poly.pdbx_seq_one_letter_code
_entity_poly.pdbx_strand_id
1 'polypeptide(L)'
;MTTATKQKFGTLPVFLTSICTILGAILFLRFGWAVGHVGLVGTLMIILIGHLVTIPTSLAIAEIATNQRVEGGGAYYIISRSFGLNIGGAIGIALYLSQALSVAFYVIAFAQSTAPIFEWISTHFQIEINHMGYRLVSVPTMLLLGVLVVTRGANTGMNLLYIVAAILAVSLVLFFAGSPAAELQVSHEEGWLMNTFDPSQFSREELSVLGLANE
;
A
#
# COMPACT_ATOMS: atom_id res chain seq x y z
N MET A 1 -13.33 -44.31 -11.58
CA MET A 1 -12.44 -43.14 -11.76
C MET A 1 -13.22 -41.89 -11.38
N THR A 2 -13.01 -41.37 -10.18
CA THR A 2 -13.63 -40.12 -9.73
C THR A 2 -12.88 -38.96 -10.37
N THR A 3 -13.50 -38.31 -11.35
CA THR A 3 -13.01 -37.07 -11.94
C THR A 3 -13.06 -35.97 -10.88
N ALA A 4 -11.94 -35.70 -10.23
CA ALA A 4 -11.79 -34.52 -9.39
C ALA A 4 -11.93 -33.28 -10.29
N THR A 5 -13.13 -32.68 -10.30
CA THR A 5 -13.37 -31.37 -10.90
C THR A 5 -12.43 -30.37 -10.26
N LYS A 6 -11.40 -29.96 -11.01
CA LYS A 6 -10.47 -28.91 -10.61
C LYS A 6 -11.26 -27.61 -10.45
N GLN A 7 -11.58 -27.25 -9.21
CA GLN A 7 -12.28 -26.01 -8.85
C GLN A 7 -11.51 -24.83 -9.46
N LYS A 8 -12.15 -24.15 -10.41
CA LYS A 8 -11.62 -22.91 -11.00
C LYS A 8 -12.00 -21.76 -10.06
N PHE A 9 -11.06 -20.87 -9.78
CA PHE A 9 -11.34 -19.68 -8.99
C PHE A 9 -12.33 -18.77 -9.73
N GLY A 10 -13.30 -18.22 -9.00
CA GLY A 10 -14.23 -17.21 -9.52
C GLY A 10 -13.58 -15.83 -9.63
N THR A 11 -14.39 -14.79 -9.84
CA THR A 11 -13.95 -13.40 -9.89
C THR A 11 -13.66 -12.80 -8.50
N LEU A 12 -14.24 -13.36 -7.45
CA LEU A 12 -14.18 -12.84 -6.08
C LEU A 12 -12.75 -12.80 -5.50
N PRO A 13 -11.90 -13.83 -5.64
CA PRO A 13 -10.49 -13.75 -5.25
C PRO A 13 -9.72 -12.60 -5.94
N VAL A 14 -10.01 -12.35 -7.21
CA VAL A 14 -9.37 -11.25 -7.97
C VAL A 14 -9.79 -9.91 -7.37
N PHE A 15 -11.08 -9.70 -7.16
CA PHE A 15 -11.62 -8.48 -6.58
C PHE A 15 -11.11 -8.22 -5.16
N LEU A 16 -11.12 -9.24 -4.29
CA LEU A 16 -10.59 -9.12 -2.93
C LEU A 16 -9.09 -8.84 -2.93
N THR A 17 -8.31 -9.48 -3.80
CA THR A 17 -6.87 -9.19 -3.93
C THR A 17 -6.63 -7.73 -4.32
N SER A 18 -7.40 -7.22 -5.28
CA SER A 18 -7.30 -5.83 -5.72
C SER A 18 -7.64 -4.85 -4.59
N ILE A 19 -8.73 -5.07 -3.86
CA ILE A 19 -9.11 -4.20 -2.73
C ILE A 19 -8.05 -4.23 -1.63
N CYS A 20 -7.58 -5.42 -1.23
CA CYS A 20 -6.57 -5.54 -0.18
C CYS A 20 -5.23 -4.89 -0.57
N THR A 21 -4.90 -4.88 -1.86
CA THR A 21 -3.67 -4.24 -2.34
C THR A 21 -3.79 -2.72 -2.39
N ILE A 22 -4.98 -2.19 -2.68
CA ILE A 22 -5.23 -0.73 -2.67
C ILE A 22 -5.35 -0.20 -1.25
N LEU A 23 -6.11 -0.90 -0.39
CA LEU A 23 -6.32 -0.55 1.03
C LEU A 23 -5.13 -1.04 1.89
N GLY A 24 -3.92 -0.65 1.51
CA GLY A 24 -2.69 -1.08 2.18
C GLY A 24 -2.33 -0.27 3.43
N ALA A 25 -1.11 -0.49 3.93
CA ALA A 25 -0.57 0.19 5.10
C ALA A 25 -0.54 1.73 4.99
N ILE A 26 -0.52 2.28 3.78
CA ILE A 26 -0.56 3.74 3.52
C ILE A 26 -1.85 4.35 4.08
N LEU A 27 -2.99 3.66 3.95
CA LEU A 27 -4.27 4.14 4.44
C LEU A 27 -4.23 4.40 5.95
N PHE A 28 -3.58 3.51 6.71
CA PHE A 28 -3.53 3.60 8.16
C PHE A 28 -2.37 4.46 8.68
N LEU A 29 -1.18 4.35 8.08
CA LEU A 29 0.04 5.00 8.60
C LEU A 29 0.30 6.39 8.00
N ARG A 30 -0.19 6.67 6.79
CA ARG A 30 0.19 7.88 6.04
C ARG A 30 -0.97 8.82 5.76
N PHE A 31 -2.20 8.33 5.70
CA PHE A 31 -3.37 9.18 5.45
C PHE A 31 -3.52 10.28 6.50
N GLY A 32 -3.49 9.93 7.80
CA GLY A 32 -3.60 10.92 8.88
C GLY A 32 -2.46 11.94 8.88
N TRP A 33 -1.23 11.48 8.63
CA TRP A 33 -0.06 12.37 8.52
C TRP A 33 -0.19 13.34 7.34
N ALA A 34 -0.67 12.86 6.17
CA ALA A 34 -0.86 13.67 4.98
C ALA A 34 -1.93 14.76 5.20
N VAL A 35 -3.06 14.40 5.81
CA VAL A 35 -4.11 15.36 6.17
C VAL A 35 -3.58 16.40 7.16
N GLY A 36 -2.71 16.00 8.11
CA GLY A 36 -2.09 16.92 9.06
C GLY A 36 -1.11 17.92 8.43
N HIS A 37 -0.34 17.52 7.42
CA HIS A 37 0.71 18.38 6.82
C HIS A 37 0.23 19.19 5.62
N VAL A 38 -0.57 18.58 4.73
CA VAL A 38 -1.03 19.21 3.47
C VAL A 38 -2.47 19.71 3.58
N GLY A 39 -3.14 19.42 4.70
CA GLY A 39 -4.55 19.71 4.89
C GLY A 39 -5.48 18.73 4.17
N LEU A 40 -6.79 18.84 4.46
CA LEU A 40 -7.81 17.98 3.86
C LEU A 40 -7.91 18.19 2.35
N VAL A 41 -8.02 19.44 1.90
CA VAL A 41 -8.18 19.79 0.47
C VAL A 41 -6.95 19.34 -0.33
N GLY A 42 -5.74 19.58 0.18
CA GLY A 42 -4.50 19.13 -0.46
C GLY A 42 -4.42 17.60 -0.57
N THR A 43 -4.78 16.89 0.51
CA THR A 43 -4.85 15.42 0.48
C THR A 43 -5.86 14.90 -0.54
N LEU A 44 -7.04 15.52 -0.64
CA LEU A 44 -8.05 15.16 -1.64
C LEU A 44 -7.56 15.40 -3.07
N MET A 45 -6.82 16.49 -3.33
CA MET A 45 -6.21 16.73 -4.65
C MET A 45 -5.18 15.65 -5.01
N ILE A 46 -4.33 15.24 -4.07
CA ILE A 46 -3.35 14.15 -4.28
C ILE A 46 -4.08 12.86 -4.67
N ILE A 47 -5.17 12.52 -3.96
CA ILE A 47 -5.98 11.33 -4.25
C ILE A 47 -6.61 11.44 -5.65
N LEU A 48 -7.11 12.61 -6.03
CA LEU A 48 -7.71 12.83 -7.34
C LEU A 48 -6.68 12.63 -8.46
N ILE A 49 -5.48 13.20 -8.33
CA ILE A 49 -4.38 12.99 -9.29
C ILE A 49 -4.02 11.50 -9.39
N GLY A 50 -3.98 10.79 -8.27
CA GLY A 50 -3.78 9.33 -8.27
C GLY A 50 -4.83 8.60 -9.10
N HIS A 51 -6.12 8.96 -8.95
CA HIS A 51 -7.21 8.36 -9.73
C HIS A 51 -7.15 8.70 -11.23
N LEU A 52 -6.65 9.88 -11.58
CA LEU A 52 -6.44 10.25 -12.99
C LEU A 52 -5.43 9.33 -13.69
N VAL A 53 -4.49 8.73 -12.95
CA VAL A 53 -3.52 7.76 -13.52
C VAL A 53 -4.06 6.33 -13.44
N THR A 54 -4.68 5.93 -12.33
CA THR A 54 -5.09 4.53 -12.12
C THR A 54 -6.30 4.13 -12.94
N ILE A 55 -7.29 5.02 -13.12
CA ILE A 55 -8.51 4.70 -13.86
C ILE A 55 -8.20 4.38 -15.35
N PRO A 56 -7.53 5.25 -16.13
CA PRO A 56 -7.17 4.93 -17.52
C PRO A 56 -6.28 3.69 -17.63
N THR A 57 -5.34 3.52 -16.69
CA THR A 57 -4.45 2.34 -16.67
C THR A 57 -5.26 1.05 -16.49
N SER A 58 -6.25 1.05 -15.59
CA SER A 58 -7.11 -0.12 -15.37
C SER A 58 -7.99 -0.44 -16.58
N LEU A 59 -8.47 0.59 -17.29
CA LEU A 59 -9.25 0.43 -18.51
C LEU A 59 -8.40 -0.15 -19.65
N ALA A 60 -7.16 0.34 -19.81
CA ALA A 60 -6.22 -0.21 -20.79
C ALA A 60 -5.90 -1.69 -20.49
N ILE A 61 -5.67 -2.05 -19.22
CA ILE A 61 -5.45 -3.46 -18.84
C ILE A 61 -6.69 -4.31 -19.14
N ALA A 62 -7.90 -3.79 -18.94
CA ALA A 62 -9.14 -4.50 -19.25
C ALA A 62 -9.30 -4.73 -20.77
N GLU A 63 -8.96 -3.75 -21.60
CA GLU A 63 -8.93 -3.90 -23.07
C GLU A 63 -7.94 -5.00 -23.49
N ILE A 64 -6.72 -4.95 -22.97
CA ILE A 64 -5.68 -5.95 -23.28
C ILE A 64 -6.14 -7.36 -22.85
N ALA A 65 -6.78 -7.48 -21.68
CA ALA A 65 -7.28 -8.75 -21.16
C ALA A 65 -8.47 -9.32 -21.96
N THR A 66 -9.21 -8.49 -22.70
CA THR A 66 -10.37 -8.91 -23.50
C THR A 66 -10.03 -9.18 -24.97
N ASN A 67 -8.89 -8.67 -25.46
CA ASN A 67 -8.50 -8.75 -26.88
C ASN A 67 -8.05 -10.16 -27.35
N GLN A 68 -7.59 -11.03 -26.44
CA GLN A 68 -7.02 -12.34 -26.80
C GLN A 68 -7.63 -13.47 -25.97
N ARG A 69 -7.88 -14.64 -26.58
CA ARG A 69 -8.28 -15.84 -25.82
C ARG A 69 -7.14 -16.24 -24.88
N VAL A 70 -7.38 -16.11 -23.59
CA VAL A 70 -6.44 -16.49 -22.53
C VAL A 70 -6.46 -18.02 -22.38
N GLU A 71 -5.54 -18.70 -23.05
CA GLU A 71 -5.42 -20.18 -23.04
C GLU A 71 -4.70 -20.72 -21.79
N GLY A 72 -4.51 -19.86 -20.78
CA GLY A 72 -3.73 -20.12 -19.57
C GLY A 72 -2.46 -19.27 -19.54
N GLY A 73 -2.16 -18.68 -18.38
CA GLY A 73 -1.02 -17.77 -18.20
C GLY A 73 -1.31 -16.71 -17.14
N GLY A 74 -0.30 -15.90 -16.80
CA GLY A 74 -0.43 -14.72 -15.93
C GLY A 74 -0.42 -13.41 -16.72
N ALA A 75 -0.31 -12.28 -16.01
CA ALA A 75 -0.31 -10.95 -16.62
C ALA A 75 0.73 -10.78 -17.75
N TYR A 76 1.97 -11.26 -17.55
CA TYR A 76 3.02 -11.18 -18.56
C TYR A 76 2.67 -11.94 -19.86
N TYR A 77 2.00 -13.09 -19.74
CA TYR A 77 1.59 -13.87 -20.91
C TYR A 77 0.57 -13.10 -21.77
N ILE A 78 -0.37 -12.42 -21.12
CA ILE A 78 -1.39 -11.60 -21.80
C ILE A 78 -0.72 -10.42 -22.51
N ILE A 79 0.21 -9.72 -21.84
CA ILE A 79 0.89 -8.53 -22.37
C ILE A 79 1.79 -8.90 -23.56
N SER A 80 2.66 -9.90 -23.40
CA SER A 80 3.61 -10.30 -24.45
C SER A 80 2.92 -10.80 -25.72
N ARG A 81 1.75 -11.43 -25.61
CA ARG A 81 0.95 -11.86 -26.79
C ARG A 81 0.24 -10.69 -27.48
N SER A 82 -0.16 -9.67 -26.71
CA SER A 82 -0.87 -8.50 -27.23
C SER A 82 0.06 -7.47 -27.89
N PHE A 83 1.26 -7.26 -27.34
CA PHE A 83 2.21 -6.23 -27.83
C PHE A 83 3.48 -6.78 -28.49
N GLY A 84 3.65 -8.11 -28.54
CA GLY A 84 4.86 -8.75 -29.02
C GLY A 84 6.00 -8.73 -28.01
N LEU A 85 7.10 -9.42 -28.35
CA LEU A 85 8.20 -9.72 -27.43
C LEU A 85 8.96 -8.48 -26.94
N ASN A 86 9.23 -7.52 -27.83
CA ASN A 86 10.06 -6.36 -27.51
C ASN A 86 9.34 -5.42 -26.52
N ILE A 87 8.09 -5.05 -26.82
CA ILE A 87 7.29 -4.16 -25.96
C ILE A 87 6.85 -4.92 -24.70
N GLY A 88 6.41 -6.17 -24.86
CA GLY A 88 5.98 -6.99 -23.73
C GLY A 88 7.10 -7.28 -22.73
N GLY A 89 8.34 -7.49 -23.21
CA GLY A 89 9.51 -7.67 -22.35
C GLY A 89 9.84 -6.42 -21.53
N ALA A 90 9.83 -5.24 -22.15
CA ALA A 90 10.07 -3.98 -21.45
C ALA A 90 9.03 -3.71 -20.35
N ILE A 91 7.74 -3.87 -20.67
CA ILE A 91 6.65 -3.73 -19.69
C ILE A 91 6.77 -4.80 -18.59
N GLY A 92 7.09 -6.04 -18.97
CA GLY A 92 7.24 -7.15 -18.03
C GLY A 92 8.32 -6.92 -16.98
N ILE A 93 9.49 -6.40 -17.39
CA ILE A 93 10.58 -6.05 -16.47
C ILE A 93 10.15 -4.91 -15.54
N ALA A 94 9.50 -3.88 -16.06
CA ALA A 94 9.00 -2.76 -15.25
C ALA A 94 7.98 -3.23 -14.20
N LEU A 95 7.03 -4.08 -14.58
CA LEU A 95 6.04 -4.65 -13.65
C LEU A 95 6.71 -5.55 -12.60
N TYR A 96 7.69 -6.37 -12.98
CA TYR A 96 8.43 -7.19 -12.03
C TYR A 96 9.15 -6.36 -10.96
N LEU A 97 9.86 -5.31 -11.39
CA LEU A 97 10.55 -4.39 -10.48
C LEU A 97 9.56 -3.64 -9.58
N SER A 98 8.42 -3.19 -10.12
CA SER A 98 7.34 -2.58 -9.34
C SER A 98 6.83 -3.49 -8.24
N GLN A 99 6.60 -4.78 -8.53
CA GLN A 99 6.17 -5.75 -7.53
C GLN A 99 7.25 -6.01 -6.48
N ALA A 100 8.53 -6.07 -6.85
CA ALA A 100 9.63 -6.24 -5.91
C ALA A 100 9.73 -5.04 -4.93
N LEU A 101 9.60 -3.81 -5.45
CA LEU A 101 9.57 -2.60 -4.63
C LEU A 101 8.33 -2.57 -3.72
N SER A 102 7.17 -2.99 -4.22
CA SER A 102 5.93 -3.09 -3.46
C SER A 102 6.06 -4.01 -2.24
N VAL A 103 6.66 -5.20 -2.42
CA VAL A 103 6.93 -6.14 -1.32
C VAL A 103 7.86 -5.50 -0.28
N ALA A 104 8.96 -4.88 -0.71
CA ALA A 104 9.89 -4.21 0.20
C ALA A 104 9.19 -3.08 0.99
N PHE A 105 8.39 -2.27 0.30
CA PHE A 105 7.63 -1.18 0.90
C PHE A 105 6.65 -1.69 1.97
N TYR A 106 5.89 -2.75 1.69
CA TYR A 106 4.94 -3.30 2.66
C TYR A 106 5.63 -3.92 3.88
N VAL A 107 6.79 -4.55 3.72
CA VAL A 107 7.56 -5.07 4.86
C VAL A 107 8.07 -3.93 5.75
N ILE A 108 8.52 -2.82 5.17
CA ILE A 108 8.93 -1.64 5.94
C ILE A 108 7.74 -1.03 6.68
N ALA A 109 6.60 -0.90 6.02
CA ALA A 109 5.38 -0.37 6.64
C ALA A 109 4.90 -1.25 7.80
N PHE A 110 4.98 -2.57 7.65
CA PHE A 110 4.70 -3.51 8.74
C PHE A 110 5.66 -3.31 9.92
N ALA A 111 6.96 -3.17 9.65
CA ALA A 111 7.94 -2.87 10.70
C ALA A 111 7.66 -1.52 11.38
N GLN A 112 7.17 -0.51 10.67
CA GLN A 112 6.74 0.76 11.27
C GLN A 112 5.50 0.59 12.17
N SER A 113 4.55 -0.27 11.79
CA SER A 113 3.34 -0.49 12.59
C SER A 113 3.59 -1.18 13.93
N THR A 114 4.77 -1.78 14.16
CA THR A 114 5.14 -2.38 15.45
C THR A 114 5.76 -1.39 16.43
N ALA A 115 5.93 -0.12 16.05
CA ALA A 115 6.41 0.95 16.94
C ALA A 115 5.73 0.99 18.34
N PRO A 116 4.39 0.96 18.47
CA PRO A 116 3.75 0.99 19.79
C PRO A 116 4.09 -0.24 20.66
N ILE A 117 4.37 -1.39 20.05
CA ILE A 117 4.79 -2.59 20.77
C ILE A 117 6.20 -2.38 21.36
N PHE A 118 7.10 -1.78 20.59
CA PHE A 118 8.46 -1.47 21.06
C PHE A 118 8.47 -0.45 22.20
N GLU A 119 7.62 0.56 22.13
CA GLU A 119 7.46 1.54 23.21
C GLU A 119 6.96 0.88 24.50
N TRP A 120 5.97 -0.01 24.40
CA TRP A 120 5.48 -0.80 25.53
C TRP A 120 6.57 -1.71 26.15
N ILE A 121 7.40 -2.35 25.32
CA ILE A 121 8.52 -3.16 25.81
C ILE A 121 9.57 -2.30 26.50
N SER A 122 9.95 -1.17 25.90
CA SER A 122 10.96 -0.26 26.45
C SER A 122 10.54 0.27 27.83
N THR A 123 9.28 0.68 27.97
CA THR A 123 8.74 1.21 29.23
C THR A 123 8.64 0.14 30.33
N HIS A 124 8.36 -1.13 29.99
CA HIS A 124 8.22 -2.20 30.98
C HIS A 124 9.54 -2.92 31.33
N PHE A 125 10.44 -3.10 30.36
CA PHE A 125 11.68 -3.87 30.53
C PHE A 125 12.95 -3.01 30.62
N GLN A 126 12.86 -1.68 30.47
CA GLN A 126 13.98 -0.73 30.48
C GLN A 126 15.11 -1.07 29.48
N ILE A 127 14.76 -1.71 28.36
CA ILE A 127 15.68 -1.99 27.26
C ILE A 127 15.48 -0.90 26.21
N GLU A 128 16.45 -0.01 26.04
CA GLU A 128 16.43 1.00 24.98
C GLU A 128 16.67 0.35 23.62
N ILE A 129 15.59 0.05 22.91
CA ILE A 129 15.66 -0.42 21.53
C ILE A 129 15.78 0.80 20.61
N ASN A 130 17.02 1.16 20.27
CA ASN A 130 17.37 2.20 19.30
C ASN A 130 16.74 1.95 17.92
N HIS A 131 16.84 2.93 16.99
CA HIS A 131 16.34 2.88 15.60
C HIS A 131 16.69 1.60 14.79
N MET A 132 17.64 0.78 15.26
CA MET A 132 17.88 -0.59 14.77
C MET A 132 16.70 -1.56 14.99
N GLY A 133 15.74 -1.26 15.87
CA GLY A 133 14.56 -2.09 16.13
C GLY A 133 13.70 -2.35 14.89
N TYR A 134 13.53 -1.35 14.02
CA TYR A 134 12.74 -1.53 12.79
C TYR A 134 13.40 -2.50 11.80
N ARG A 135 14.74 -2.51 11.73
CA ARG A 135 15.50 -3.46 10.90
C ARG A 135 15.42 -4.87 11.47
N LEU A 136 15.38 -5.00 12.79
CA LEU A 136 15.22 -6.27 13.48
C LEU A 136 13.85 -6.92 13.21
N VAL A 137 12.80 -6.15 12.88
CA VAL A 137 11.51 -6.70 12.46
C VAL A 137 11.46 -6.95 10.95
N SER A 138 11.93 -6.01 10.14
CA SER A 138 11.78 -6.09 8.68
C SER A 138 12.60 -7.22 8.06
N VAL A 139 13.85 -7.44 8.50
CA VAL A 139 14.72 -8.48 7.93
C VAL A 139 14.19 -9.89 8.19
N PRO A 140 13.83 -10.28 9.45
CA PRO A 140 13.22 -11.58 9.69
C PRO A 140 11.86 -11.74 9.03
N THR A 141 11.04 -10.69 8.97
CA THR A 141 9.74 -10.74 8.28
C THR A 141 9.92 -11.03 6.79
N MET A 142 10.86 -10.36 6.12
CA MET A 142 11.17 -10.62 4.71
C MET A 142 11.67 -12.05 4.50
N LEU A 143 12.57 -12.53 5.37
CA LEU A 143 13.11 -13.89 5.30
C LEU A 143 12.00 -14.93 5.50
N LEU A 144 11.14 -14.72 6.50
CA LEU A 144 10.00 -15.60 6.80
C LEU A 144 9.02 -15.64 5.63
N LEU A 145 8.65 -14.49 5.06
CA LEU A 145 7.79 -14.43 3.88
C LEU A 145 8.42 -15.16 2.69
N GLY A 146 9.71 -14.96 2.44
CA GLY A 146 10.45 -15.68 1.40
C GLY A 146 10.41 -17.20 1.58
N VAL A 147 10.73 -17.69 2.79
CA VAL A 147 10.69 -19.13 3.12
C VAL A 147 9.27 -19.68 3.00
N LEU A 148 8.26 -18.94 3.46
CA LEU A 148 6.86 -19.35 3.38
C LEU A 148 6.41 -19.52 1.93
N VAL A 149 6.74 -18.57 1.05
CA VAL A 149 6.38 -18.63 -0.37
C VAL A 149 7.08 -19.81 -1.06
N VAL A 150 8.36 -20.04 -0.79
CA VAL A 150 9.12 -21.16 -1.37
C VAL A 150 8.59 -22.51 -0.91
N THR A 151 8.20 -22.64 0.36
CA THR A 151 7.79 -23.94 0.95
C THR A 151 6.32 -24.29 0.71
N ARG A 152 5.41 -23.32 0.79
CA ARG A 152 3.94 -23.55 0.77
C ARG A 152 3.30 -23.29 -0.60
N GLY A 153 4.03 -22.67 -1.52
CA GLY A 153 3.56 -22.34 -2.86
C GLY A 153 2.39 -21.36 -2.90
N ALA A 154 1.96 -20.98 -4.10
CA ALA A 154 0.93 -19.95 -4.31
C ALA A 154 -0.49 -20.38 -3.87
N ASN A 155 -0.77 -21.68 -3.80
CA ASN A 155 -2.12 -22.17 -3.51
C ASN A 155 -2.57 -21.85 -2.07
N THR A 156 -1.63 -21.79 -1.12
CA THR A 156 -1.90 -21.38 0.27
C THR A 156 -2.26 -19.89 0.36
N GLY A 157 -1.74 -19.07 -0.56
CA GLY A 157 -1.94 -17.62 -0.58
C GLY A 157 -3.41 -17.22 -0.75
N MET A 158 -4.20 -17.98 -1.51
CA MET A 158 -5.62 -17.68 -1.69
C MET A 158 -6.42 -17.88 -0.39
N ASN A 159 -6.12 -18.92 0.40
CA ASN A 159 -6.81 -19.11 1.69
C ASN A 159 -6.42 -17.99 2.66
N LEU A 160 -5.16 -17.56 2.64
CA LEU A 160 -4.68 -16.44 3.45
C LEU A 160 -5.33 -15.11 3.05
N LEU A 161 -5.59 -14.90 1.76
CA LEU A 161 -6.25 -13.70 1.26
C LEU A 161 -7.60 -13.46 1.95
N TYR A 162 -8.43 -14.49 2.11
CA TYR A 162 -9.73 -14.35 2.76
C TYR A 162 -9.59 -13.92 4.23
N ILE A 163 -8.60 -14.46 4.94
CA ILE A 163 -8.29 -14.08 6.33
C ILE A 163 -7.85 -12.61 6.38
N VAL A 164 -6.93 -12.21 5.49
CA VAL A 164 -6.44 -10.82 5.42
C VAL A 164 -7.58 -9.85 5.10
N ALA A 165 -8.43 -10.18 4.12
CA ALA A 165 -9.58 -9.37 3.76
C ALA A 165 -10.56 -9.20 4.94
N ALA A 166 -10.80 -10.26 5.71
CA ALA A 166 -11.66 -10.20 6.89
C ALA A 166 -11.07 -9.30 8.00
N ILE A 167 -9.77 -9.45 8.29
CA ILE A 167 -9.06 -8.60 9.27
C ILE A 167 -9.12 -7.12 8.84
N LEU A 168 -8.89 -6.85 7.55
CA LEU A 168 -8.95 -5.50 7.01
C LEU A 168 -10.35 -4.90 7.12
N ALA A 169 -11.40 -5.67 6.82
CA ALA A 169 -12.78 -5.22 6.96
C ALA A 169 -13.11 -4.88 8.42
N VAL A 170 -12.72 -5.73 9.37
CA VAL A 170 -12.90 -5.47 10.80
C VAL A 170 -12.12 -4.23 11.23
N SER A 171 -10.87 -4.08 10.79
CA SER A 171 -10.03 -2.90 11.06
C SER A 171 -10.71 -1.61 10.58
N LEU A 172 -11.29 -1.63 9.38
CA LEU A 172 -12.00 -0.48 8.82
C LEU A 172 -13.25 -0.12 9.65
N VAL A 173 -14.03 -1.11 10.08
CA VAL A 173 -15.20 -0.90 10.94
C VAL A 173 -14.77 -0.30 12.27
N LEU A 174 -13.73 -0.83 12.90
CA LEU A 174 -13.19 -0.31 14.16
C LEU A 174 -12.64 1.11 14.01
N PHE A 175 -11.98 1.41 12.89
CA PHE A 175 -11.46 2.73 12.58
C PHE A 175 -12.58 3.77 12.51
N PHE A 176 -13.67 3.47 11.80
CA PHE A 176 -14.83 4.39 11.69
C PHE A 176 -15.67 4.46 12.98
N ALA A 177 -15.70 3.39 13.77
CA ALA A 177 -16.35 3.38 15.07
C ALA A 177 -15.52 4.09 16.17
N GLY A 178 -14.22 4.29 15.94
CA GLY A 178 -13.31 4.96 16.88
C GLY A 178 -13.61 6.46 17.00
N SER A 179 -13.57 6.98 18.22
CA SER A 179 -13.64 8.42 18.49
C SER A 179 -12.23 9.06 18.43
N PRO A 180 -12.12 10.35 18.06
CA PRO A 180 -10.85 11.06 18.14
C PRO A 180 -10.32 11.03 19.58
N ALA A 181 -9.00 10.86 19.74
CA ALA A 181 -8.35 10.93 21.04
C ALA A 181 -8.60 12.33 21.63
N ALA A 182 -8.99 12.38 22.91
CA ALA A 182 -9.46 13.59 23.60
C ALA A 182 -8.44 14.75 23.67
N GLU A 183 -7.20 14.51 23.25
CA GLU A 183 -6.08 15.47 23.29
C GLU A 183 -6.01 16.40 22.06
N LEU A 184 -6.89 16.20 21.07
CA LEU A 184 -7.00 17.04 19.85
C LEU A 184 -8.15 18.06 19.91
N GLN A 185 -8.39 18.68 21.07
CA GLN A 185 -9.14 19.94 21.14
C GLN A 185 -8.25 21.10 20.67
N VAL A 186 -7.79 21.05 19.42
CA VAL A 186 -7.24 22.22 18.75
C VAL A 186 -8.40 23.14 18.41
N SER A 187 -8.26 24.40 18.84
CA SER A 187 -9.21 25.49 18.66
C SER A 187 -9.82 25.48 17.26
N HIS A 188 -11.15 25.50 17.24
CA HIS A 188 -12.01 25.66 16.07
C HIS A 188 -11.85 27.08 15.47
N GLU A 189 -10.63 27.50 15.11
CA GLU A 189 -10.43 28.71 14.32
C GLU A 189 -10.32 28.34 12.85
N GLU A 190 -11.46 28.53 12.18
CA GLU A 190 -11.64 28.94 10.78
C GLU A 190 -10.43 28.76 9.85
N GLY A 191 -10.39 27.63 9.13
CA GLY A 191 -9.39 27.45 8.08
C GLY A 191 -9.55 26.21 7.20
N TRP A 192 -10.74 25.61 7.12
CA TRP A 192 -10.98 24.40 6.30
C TRP A 192 -10.82 24.64 4.80
N LEU A 193 -10.73 25.89 4.35
CA LEU A 193 -10.71 26.24 2.93
C LEU A 193 -9.40 26.80 2.39
N MET A 194 -8.45 27.31 3.19
CA MET A 194 -7.29 28.01 2.57
C MET A 194 -6.05 28.29 3.44
N ASN A 195 -5.74 27.51 4.47
CA ASN A 195 -4.44 27.62 5.16
C ASN A 195 -3.46 26.49 4.76
N THR A 196 -3.49 26.06 3.49
CA THR A 196 -2.77 24.87 2.99
C THR A 196 -1.27 25.08 2.74
N PHE A 197 -0.67 26.17 3.20
CA PHE A 197 0.77 26.36 3.13
C PHE A 197 1.23 27.27 4.27
N ASP A 198 1.82 26.68 5.29
CA ASP A 198 2.60 27.40 6.30
C ASP A 198 4.09 27.26 5.94
N PRO A 199 4.73 28.29 5.36
CA PRO A 199 6.14 28.24 4.96
C PRO A 199 7.08 28.03 6.15
N SER A 200 6.63 28.28 7.38
CA SER A 200 7.46 28.13 8.59
C SER A 200 7.81 26.68 8.93
N GLN A 201 7.13 25.72 8.30
CA GLN A 201 7.37 24.28 8.48
C GLN A 201 8.50 23.74 7.59
N PHE A 202 8.97 24.52 6.62
CA PHE A 202 10.04 24.13 5.68
C PHE A 202 11.37 24.72 6.10
N SER A 203 12.45 23.95 5.94
CA SER A 203 13.81 24.45 6.18
C SER A 203 14.16 25.57 5.18
N ARG A 204 15.09 26.46 5.53
CA ARG A 204 15.53 27.55 4.63
C ARG A 204 16.06 27.05 3.29
N GLU A 205 16.60 25.83 3.24
CA GLU A 205 17.05 25.20 1.99
C GLU A 205 15.88 24.76 1.10
N GLU A 206 14.76 24.32 1.68
CA GLU A 206 13.55 23.96 0.92
C GLU A 206 12.83 25.21 0.41
N LEU A 207 12.83 26.29 1.18
CA LEU A 207 12.24 27.58 0.78
C LEU A 207 13.04 28.30 -0.31
N SER A 208 14.37 28.11 -0.35
CA SER A 208 15.23 28.70 -1.39
C SER A 208 15.09 27.98 -2.73
N VAL A 209 14.92 26.65 -2.72
CA VAL A 209 14.63 25.85 -3.93
C VAL A 209 13.28 26.21 -4.54
N LEU A 210 12.32 26.63 -3.70
CA LEU A 210 10.99 27.08 -4.12
C LEU A 210 10.93 28.57 -4.51
N GLY A 211 12.02 29.32 -4.39
CA GLY A 211 12.05 30.76 -4.72
C GLY A 211 11.20 31.63 -3.79
N LEU A 212 10.90 31.14 -2.57
CA LEU A 212 10.05 31.82 -1.58
C LEU A 212 10.85 32.41 -0.40
N ALA A 213 12.17 32.26 -0.39
CA ALA A 213 13.04 32.93 0.57
C ALA A 213 13.32 34.37 0.09
N ASN A 214 12.71 35.37 0.75
CA ASN A 214 13.18 36.76 0.66
C ASN A 214 14.53 36.89 1.37
N GLU A 215 15.40 37.75 0.82
CA GLU A 215 16.77 38.05 1.29
C GLU A 215 16.92 38.19 2.81
#